data_AF-A0A354MRM2-F1
#
_entry.id   AF-A0A354MRM2-F1
#
_cell.length_a   1.000
_cell.length_b   1.000
_cell.length_c   1.000
_cell.angle_alpha   90.00
_cell.angle_beta   90.00
_cell.angle_gamma   90.00
#
_symmetry.space_group_name_H-M   'P 1'
#
loop_
_entity.id
_entity.type
_entity.pdbx_description
1 polymer ?
#
loop_
_entity_poly.entity_id
_entity_poly.type
_entity_poly.pdbx_seq_one_letter_code
_entity_poly.pdbx_strand_id
1 'polypeptide(L)' 'MAEVKKENWFKRTWGKVRKYFRELRSELKKVVWPTPQQVLKNTAIVACCVVAVGVFIWLFDFVAQVGIDALIGLFH' A
#
# COMPACT_ATOMS: atom_id res chain seq x y z
N MET A 1 -46.09 -8.75 34.37
CA MET A 1 -44.83 -7.99 34.59
C MET A 1 -43.74 -8.64 33.74
N ALA A 2 -43.64 -8.27 32.46
CA ALA A 2 -42.57 -8.79 31.62
C ALA A 2 -41.29 -8.04 32.02
N GLU A 3 -40.41 -8.73 32.75
CA GLU A 3 -39.13 -8.18 33.14
C GLU A 3 -38.31 -7.90 31.87
N VAL A 4 -38.27 -6.64 31.45
CA VAL A 4 -37.37 -6.17 30.42
C VAL A 4 -35.97 -6.28 31.00
N LYS A 5 -35.39 -7.48 30.90
CA LYS A 5 -33.99 -7.77 31.20
C LYS A 5 -33.18 -6.69 30.50
N LYS A 6 -32.67 -5.71 31.26
CA LYS A 6 -31.84 -4.62 30.72
C LYS A 6 -30.67 -5.29 30.02
N GLU A 7 -30.74 -5.35 28.68
CA GLU A 7 -29.63 -5.86 27.90
C GLU A 7 -28.41 -5.01 28.22
N ASN A 8 -27.35 -5.69 28.67
CA ASN A 8 -26.05 -5.08 28.98
C ASN A 8 -25.66 -4.14 27.84
N TRP A 9 -25.22 -2.92 28.17
CA TRP A 9 -24.81 -1.91 27.19
C TRP A 9 -23.90 -2.50 26.11
N PHE A 10 -23.02 -3.43 26.49
CA PHE A 10 -22.18 -4.23 25.60
C PHE A 10 -22.92 -4.94 24.46
N LYS A 11 -24.05 -5.63 24.73
CA LYS A 11 -24.85 -6.31 23.70
C LYS A 11 -25.52 -5.30 22.75
N ARG A 12 -26.00 -4.17 23.30
CA ARG A 12 -26.59 -3.08 22.50
C ARG A 12 -25.56 -2.43 21.58
N THR A 13 -24.35 -2.20 22.06
CA THR A 13 -23.25 -1.62 21.26
C THR A 13 -22.77 -2.62 20.21
N TRP A 14 -22.64 -3.91 20.56
CA TRP A 14 -22.27 -4.97 19.63
C TRP A 14 -23.29 -5.15 18.48
N GLY A 15 -24.59 -5.10 18.81
CA GLY A 15 -25.66 -5.12 17.80
C GLY A 15 -25.58 -3.95 16.81
N LYS A 16 -25.23 -2.76 17.29
CA LYS A 16 -25.01 -1.57 16.43
C LYS A 16 -23.77 -1.74 15.55
N VAL A 17 -22.62 -2.15 16.10
CA VAL A 17 -21.39 -2.36 15.32
C VAL A 17 -21.59 -3.40 14.23
N ARG A 18 -22.30 -4.51 14.52
CA ARG A 18 -22.63 -5.52 13.51
C ARG A 18 -23.49 -4.97 12.38
N LYS A 19 -24.45 -4.09 12.70
CA LYS A 19 -25.27 -3.39 11.70
C LYS A 19 -24.41 -2.44 10.86
N TYR A 20 -23.56 -1.63 11.48
CA TYR A 20 -22.61 -0.75 10.78
C TYR A 20 -21.66 -1.52 9.85
N PHE A 21 -21.06 -2.63 10.29
CA PHE A 21 -20.19 -3.44 9.43
C PHE A 21 -20.94 -4.07 8.24
N ARG A 22 -22.21 -4.44 8.44
CA ARG A 22 -23.05 -4.96 7.36
C ARG A 22 -23.36 -3.90 6.32
N GLU A 23 -23.64 -2.67 6.76
CA GLU A 23 -23.85 -1.50 5.90
C GLU A 23 -22.55 -1.13 5.15
N LEU A 24 -21.41 -1.05 5.84
CA LEU A 24 -20.10 -0.81 5.22
C LEU A 24 -19.75 -1.87 4.17
N ARG A 25 -19.99 -3.16 4.45
CA ARG A 25 -19.76 -4.23 3.45
C ARG A 25 -20.66 -4.06 2.22
N SER A 26 -21.89 -3.55 2.40
CA SER A 26 -22.82 -3.31 1.29
C SER A 26 -22.39 -2.12 0.42
N GLU A 27 -21.75 -1.10 1.00
CA GLU A 27 -21.19 0.03 0.26
C GLU A 27 -19.84 -0.29 -0.37
N LEU A 28 -18.99 -1.06 0.31
CA LEU A 28 -17.74 -1.59 -0.26
C LEU A 28 -17.99 -2.49 -1.48
N LYS A 29 -19.16 -3.15 -1.57
CA LYS A 29 -19.57 -3.84 -2.79
C LYS A 29 -19.98 -2.91 -3.94
N LYS A 30 -20.37 -1.67 -3.65
CA LYS A 30 -20.63 -0.62 -4.66
C LYS A 30 -19.35 0.04 -5.14
N VAL A 31 -18.27 -0.05 -4.36
CA VAL A 31 -16.94 0.34 -4.82
C VAL A 31 -16.54 -0.64 -5.92
N VAL A 32 -16.57 -0.16 -7.16
CA VAL A 32 -16.05 -0.89 -8.32
C VAL A 32 -14.58 -1.13 -8.08
N TRP A 33 -14.24 -2.33 -7.61
CA TRP A 33 -12.85 -2.71 -7.46
C TRP A 33 -12.25 -2.82 -8.87
N PRO A 34 -11.11 -2.17 -9.11
CA PRO A 34 -10.45 -2.26 -10.41
C PRO A 34 -10.16 -3.72 -10.72
N THR A 35 -10.35 -4.12 -11.98
CA THR A 35 -10.05 -5.49 -12.38
C THR A 35 -8.56 -5.79 -12.10
N PRO A 36 -8.21 -6.99 -11.64
CA PRO A 36 -6.83 -7.34 -11.29
C PRO A 36 -5.86 -7.13 -12.47
N GLN A 37 -6.37 -7.22 -13.70
CA GLN A 37 -5.61 -6.92 -14.92
C GLN A 37 -5.23 -5.43 -15.06
N GLN A 38 -6.10 -4.50 -14.66
CA GLN A 38 -5.78 -3.07 -14.65
C GLN A 38 -4.73 -2.74 -13.59
N VAL A 39 -4.84 -3.36 -12.41
CA VAL A 39 -3.85 -3.21 -11.34
C VAL A 39 -2.48 -3.71 -11.80
N LEU A 40 -2.42 -4.88 -12.44
CA LEU A 40 -1.18 -5.44 -12.98
C LEU A 40 -0.53 -4.53 -14.03
N LYS A 41 -1.31 -3.98 -14.98
CA LYS A 41 -0.79 -3.08 -16.01
C LYS A 41 -0.18 -1.82 -15.39
N ASN A 42 -0.88 -1.19 -14.45
CA ASN A 42 -0.40 0.03 -13.80
C ASN A 42 0.84 -0.24 -12.94
N THR A 43 0.85 -1.34 -12.18
CA THR A 43 2.01 -1.75 -11.38
C THR A 43 3.21 -2.10 -12.26
N ALA A 44 3.01 -2.72 -13.42
CA ALA A 44 4.09 -3.04 -14.36
C ALA A 44 4.77 -1.77 -14.90
N ILE A 45 3.98 -0.74 -15.25
CA ILE A 45 4.52 0.55 -15.68
C ILE A 45 5.36 1.18 -14.57
N VAL A 46 4.83 1.21 -13.34
CA VAL A 46 5.56 1.75 -12.17
C VAL A 46 6.84 0.95 -11.90
N ALA A 47 6.79 -0.39 -12.00
CA ALA A 47 7.95 -1.24 -11.83
C ALA A 47 9.03 -0.93 -12.88
N CYS A 48 8.66 -0.74 -14.15
CA CYS A 48 9.57 -0.29 -15.20
C CYS A 48 10.20 1.09 -14.87
N CYS A 49 9.40 2.05 -14.39
CA CYS A 49 9.92 3.35 -13.99
C CYS A 49 10.95 3.24 -12.85
N VAL A 50 10.68 2.43 -11.83
CA VAL A 50 11.60 2.22 -10.71
C VAL A 50 12.90 1.56 -11.18
N VAL A 51 12.82 0.56 -12.06
CA VAL A 51 14.00 -0.07 -12.66
C VAL A 51 14.82 0.94 -13.47
N ALA A 52 14.17 1.77 -14.28
CA ALA A 52 14.86 2.78 -15.09
C ALA A 52 15.60 3.80 -14.22
N VAL A 53 14.96 4.30 -13.16
CA VAL A 53 15.60 5.20 -12.19
C VAL A 53 16.74 4.49 -11.45
N GLY A 54 16.56 3.23 -11.06
CA GLY A 54 17.60 2.43 -10.41
C GLY A 54 18.84 2.26 -11.29
N VAL A 55 18.67 2.00 -12.58
CA VAL A 55 19.80 1.92 -13.54
C VAL A 55 20.51 3.26 -13.69
N PHE A 56 19.75 4.37 -13.71
CA PHE A 56 20.33 5.70 -13.81
C PHE A 56 21.19 6.04 -12.59
N ILE A 57 20.69 5.77 -11.39
CA ILE A 57 21.45 5.94 -10.14
C ILE A 57 22.70 5.06 -10.18
N TRP A 58 22.54 3.77 -10.47
CA TRP A 58 23.66 2.84 -10.54
C TRP A 58 24.76 3.28 -11.51
N LEU A 59 24.39 3.82 -12.68
CA LEU A 59 25.35 4.35 -13.64
C LEU A 59 26.11 5.57 -13.08
N PHE A 60 25.40 6.47 -12.40
CA PHE A 60 26.02 7.63 -11.78
C PHE A 60 26.98 7.23 -10.64
N ASP A 61 26.58 6.26 -9.80
CA ASP A 61 27.45 5.68 -8.78
C ASP A 61 28.71 5.05 -9.39
N PHE A 62 28.57 4.34 -10.53
CA PHE A 62 29.72 3.75 -11.23
C PHE A 62 30.70 4.83 -11.73
N VAL A 63 30.19 5.92 -12.30
CA VAL A 63 31.03 7.06 -12.74
C VAL A 63 31.72 7.72 -11.54
N ALA A 64 31.01 7.89 -10.43
CA ALA A 64 31.56 8.44 -9.20
C ALA A 64 32.68 7.54 -8.63
N GLN A 65 32.49 6.22 -8.63
CA GLN A 65 33.51 5.25 -8.19
C GLN A 65 34.79 5.38 -9.02
N VAL A 66 34.68 5.41 -10.35
CA VAL A 66 35.84 5.61 -11.24
C VAL A 66 36.56 6.92 -10.94
N GLY A 67 35.83 8.01 -10.69
CA GLY A 67 36.41 9.29 -10.31
C GLY A 67 37.15 9.25 -8.97
N ILE A 68 36.59 8.56 -7.98
CA ILE A 68 37.22 8.38 -6.65
C ILE A 68 38.48 7.52 -6.77
N ASP A 69 38.41 6.40 -7.50
CA ASP A 69 39.55 5.50 -7.70
C ASP A 69 40.72 6.21 -8.43
N ALA A 70 40.40 7.04 -9.43
CA ALA A 70 41.39 7.85 -10.12
C ALA A 70 42.06 8.88 -9.19
N LEU A 71 41.30 9.46 -8.26
CA LEU A 71 41.83 10.42 -7.29
C LEU A 71 42.69 9.76 -6.22
N ILE A 72 42.29 8.57 -5.75
CA ILE A 72 43.09 7.76 -4.81
C ILE A 72 44.40 7.31 -5.49
N GLY A 73 44.32 6.85 -6.74
CA GLY A 73 45.51 6.45 -7.51
C GLY A 73 46.44 7.60 -7.90
N LEU A 74 45.99 8.85 -7.81
CA LEU A 74 46.83 10.04 -8.02
C LEU A 74 47.55 10.48 -6.74
N PHE A 75 46.96 10.20 -5.57
CA PHE A 75 47.47 10.61 -4.26
C PHE A 75 48.24 9.51 -3.49
N HIS A 76 48.39 8.33 -4.08
CA HIS A 76 49.30 7.25 -3.64
C HIS A 76 50.40 7.08 -4.68
#